data_AF-A0A7K2WRT7-F1
#
_entry.id   AF-A0A7K2WRT7-F1
#
_cell.length_a   1.000
_cell.length_b   1.000
_cell.length_c   1.000
_cell.angle_alpha   90.00
_cell.angle_beta   90.00
_cell.angle_gamma   90.00
#
_symmetry.space_group_name_H-M   'P 1'
#
loop_
_entity.id
_entity.type
_entity.pdbx_description
1 polymer ?
#
loop_
_entity_poly.entity_id
_entity_poly.type
_entity_poly.pdbx_seq_one_letter_code
_entity_poly.pdbx_strand_id
1 'polypeptide(L)'
;MKLSRRVSWFLLAFGVWSWFIWITFVKNLWQDGSGLAFDDAGDPTAYFWVHLVLAITSFLLGTAVGTIGFRGVRAVRRETATAAPEARIPS
;
A
#
# COMPACT_ATOMS: atom_id res chain seq x y z
N MET A 1 2.40 -11.62 -18.55
CA MET A 1 3.82 -11.41 -18.15
C MET A 1 3.97 -11.74 -16.67
N LYS A 2 4.89 -12.61 -16.27
CA LYS A 2 5.13 -12.89 -14.84
C LYS A 2 5.96 -11.76 -14.24
N LEU A 3 5.47 -11.16 -13.15
CA LEU A 3 6.21 -10.11 -12.44
C LEU A 3 7.42 -10.75 -11.74
N SER A 4 8.61 -10.15 -11.88
CA SER A 4 9.82 -10.73 -11.26
C SER A 4 9.67 -10.77 -9.74
N ARG A 5 10.37 -11.70 -9.08
CA ARG A 5 10.35 -11.85 -7.61
C ARG A 5 10.71 -10.55 -6.90
N ARG A 6 11.70 -9.82 -7.41
CA ARG A 6 12.15 -8.53 -6.85
C ARG A 6 11.07 -7.46 -6.98
N VAL A 7 10.44 -7.35 -8.15
CA VAL A 7 9.38 -6.36 -8.38
C VAL A 7 8.14 -6.67 -7.54
N SER A 8 7.77 -7.95 -7.38
CA SER A 8 6.63 -8.33 -6.52
C SER A 8 6.82 -7.90 -5.07
N TRP A 9 8.03 -8.11 -4.52
CA TRP A 9 8.38 -7.64 -3.18
C TRP A 9 8.42 -6.12 -3.09
N PHE A 10 8.95 -5.45 -4.10
CA PHE A 10 8.95 -4.00 -4.17
C PHE A 10 7.52 -3.43 -4.14
N LEU A 11 6.60 -3.94 -4.96
CA LEU A 11 5.20 -3.49 -4.97
C LEU A 11 4.50 -3.74 -3.64
N LEU A 12 4.77 -4.89 -3.00
CA LEU A 12 4.21 -5.20 -1.69
C LEU A 12 4.72 -4.22 -0.62
N ALA A 13 6.03 -4.01 -0.55
CA ALA A 13 6.64 -3.07 0.39
C ALA A 13 6.17 -1.64 0.14
N PHE A 14 6.06 -1.23 -1.13
CA PHE A 14 5.56 0.07 -1.53
C PHE A 14 4.10 0.27 -1.10
N GLY A 15 3.23 -0.72 -1.29
CA GLY A 15 1.83 -0.66 -0.83
C GLY A 15 1.73 -0.51 0.70
N VAL A 16 2.53 -1.29 1.45
CA VAL A 16 2.58 -1.18 2.92
C VAL A 16 3.11 0.18 3.36
N TRP A 17 4.19 0.67 2.77
CA TRP A 17 4.73 2.01 3.03
C TRP A 17 3.69 3.10 2.75
N SER A 18 2.98 2.98 1.62
CA SER A 18 1.92 3.90 1.24
C SER A 18 0.83 3.98 2.30
N TRP A 19 0.44 2.86 2.92
CA TRP A 19 -0.49 2.88 4.05
C TRP A 19 0.03 3.70 5.23
N PHE A 20 1.30 3.52 5.61
CA PHE A 20 1.88 4.31 6.71
C PHE A 20 1.83 5.81 6.43
N ILE A 21 2.16 6.23 5.21
CA ILE A 21 2.10 7.64 4.81
C ILE A 21 0.67 8.18 4.91
N TRP A 22 -0.30 7.52 4.28
CA TRP A 22 -1.66 8.05 4.20
C TRP A 22 -2.40 8.00 5.53
N ILE A 23 -2.20 6.95 6.34
CA ILE A 23 -2.78 6.88 7.69
C ILE A 23 -2.21 7.99 8.58
N THR A 24 -0.91 8.22 8.54
CA THR A 24 -0.26 9.28 9.33
C THR A 24 -0.70 10.66 8.86
N PHE A 25 -0.81 10.86 7.54
CA PHE A 25 -1.30 12.10 6.97
C PHE A 25 -2.75 12.40 7.39
N VAL A 26 -3.66 11.44 7.31
CA VAL A 26 -5.06 11.63 7.74
C VAL A 26 -5.15 11.93 9.24
N LYS A 27 -4.33 11.29 10.08
CA LYS A 27 -4.24 11.63 11.51
C LYS A 27 -3.81 13.09 11.71
N ASN A 28 -2.76 13.52 11.00
CA ASN A 28 -2.28 14.90 11.08
C ASN A 28 -3.30 15.91 10.54
N LEU A 29 -4.03 15.55 9.47
CA LEU A 29 -5.09 16.37 8.91
C LEU A 29 -6.22 16.56 9.92
N TRP A 30 -6.61 15.49 10.62
CA TRP A 30 -7.65 15.54 11.65
C TRP A 30 -7.21 16.28 12.92
N GLN A 31 -5.92 16.22 13.26
CA GLN A 31 -5.32 16.99 14.36
C GLN A 31 -5.01 18.44 13.97
N ASP A 32 -5.40 18.85 12.75
CA ASP A 32 -5.09 20.14 12.17
C ASP A 32 -3.60 20.54 12.26
N GLY A 33 -2.71 19.60 11.93
CA GLY A 33 -1.27 19.84 11.99
C GLY A 33 -0.78 20.98 11.09
N SER A 34 -1.60 21.43 10.12
CA SER A 34 -1.34 22.58 9.25
C SER A 34 -1.98 23.90 9.72
N GLY A 35 -2.96 23.86 10.62
CA GLY A 35 -3.79 25.04 10.97
C GLY A 35 -4.74 25.50 9.85
N LEU A 36 -5.13 24.60 8.95
CA LEU A 36 -5.93 24.90 7.75
C LEU A 36 -7.13 23.96 7.59
N ALA A 37 -7.17 22.86 8.33
CA ALA A 37 -8.19 21.83 8.17
C ALA A 37 -9.54 22.26 8.77
N PHE A 38 -9.51 23.07 9.82
CA PHE A 38 -10.71 23.62 10.44
C PHE A 38 -10.61 25.14 10.53
N ASP A 39 -11.76 25.81 10.45
CA ASP A 39 -11.85 27.26 10.69
C ASP A 39 -12.04 27.58 12.19
N ASP A 40 -12.16 28.87 12.51
CA ASP A 40 -12.34 29.34 13.89
C ASP A 40 -13.63 28.83 14.56
N ALA A 41 -14.63 28.41 13.77
CA ALA A 41 -15.87 27.80 14.27
C ALA A 41 -15.73 26.27 14.46
N GLY A 42 -14.62 25.69 14.00
CA GLY A 42 -14.36 24.25 14.01
C GLY A 42 -14.95 23.50 12.82
N ASP A 43 -15.42 24.21 11.78
CA ASP A 43 -15.99 23.59 10.59
C ASP A 43 -14.88 23.15 9.62
N PRO A 44 -15.02 21.99 8.96
CA PRO A 44 -14.02 21.48 8.03
C PRO A 44 -13.96 22.34 6.78
N THR A 45 -12.76 22.81 6.44
CA THR A 45 -12.54 23.69 5.29
C THR A 45 -12.48 22.92 3.97
N ALA A 46 -12.45 23.65 2.84
CA ALA A 46 -12.18 23.03 1.53
C ALA A 46 -10.80 22.32 1.49
N TYR A 47 -9.80 22.86 2.20
CA TYR A 47 -8.48 22.23 2.31
C TYR A 47 -8.60 20.83 2.91
N PHE A 48 -9.37 20.68 3.99
CA PHE A 48 -9.64 19.39 4.62
C PHE A 48 -10.24 18.39 3.63
N TRP A 49 -11.32 18.78 2.94
CA TRP A 49 -12.02 17.86 2.03
C TRP A 49 -11.17 17.44 0.84
N VAL A 50 -10.45 18.37 0.21
CA VAL A 50 -9.56 18.05 -0.91
C VAL A 50 -8.49 17.06 -0.48
N HIS A 51 -7.83 17.32 0.65
CA HIS A 51 -6.75 16.47 1.12
C HIS A 51 -7.26 15.11 1.62
N LEU A 52 -8.42 15.06 2.26
CA LEU A 52 -9.03 13.81 2.69
C LEU A 52 -9.37 12.91 1.49
N VAL A 53 -9.99 13.47 0.44
CA VAL A 53 -10.31 12.72 -0.78
C VAL A 53 -9.04 12.23 -1.49
N LEU A 54 -8.02 13.09 -1.60
CA LEU A 54 -6.72 12.71 -2.16
C LEU A 54 -6.05 11.60 -1.35
N ALA A 55 -6.09 11.67 -0.02
CA ALA A 55 -5.50 10.67 0.86
C ALA A 55 -6.23 9.32 0.74
N ILE A 56 -7.57 9.32 0.74
CA ILE A 56 -8.37 8.10 0.56
C ILE A 56 -8.10 7.47 -0.81
N THR A 57 -8.14 8.26 -1.87
CA THR A 57 -7.89 7.79 -3.24
C THR A 57 -6.51 7.17 -3.34
N SER A 58 -5.49 7.84 -2.82
CA SER A 58 -4.11 7.38 -2.86
C SER A 58 -3.89 6.15 -1.97
N PHE A 59 -4.57 6.04 -0.84
CA PHE A 59 -4.56 4.84 0.01
C PHE A 59 -5.15 3.63 -0.73
N LEU A 60 -6.25 3.82 -1.46
CA LEU A 60 -6.85 2.75 -2.27
C LEU A 60 -5.92 2.32 -3.41
N LEU A 61 -5.26 3.27 -4.09
CA LEU A 61 -4.26 2.96 -5.11
C LEU A 61 -3.07 2.20 -4.52
N GLY A 62 -2.54 2.62 -3.37
CA GLY A 62 -1.48 1.92 -2.64
C GLY A 62 -1.89 0.50 -2.24
N THR A 63 -3.15 0.32 -1.81
CA THR A 63 -3.74 -0.99 -1.52
C THR A 63 -3.77 -1.88 -2.77
N ALA A 64 -4.26 -1.36 -3.90
CA ALA A 64 -4.29 -2.09 -5.16
C ALA A 64 -2.88 -2.54 -5.58
N VAL A 65 -1.90 -1.65 -5.52
CA VAL A 65 -0.48 -1.98 -5.80
C VAL A 65 0.05 -3.06 -4.86
N GLY A 66 -0.20 -2.92 -3.56
CA GLY A 66 0.20 -3.90 -2.55
C GLY A 66 -0.41 -5.28 -2.79
N THR A 67 -1.69 -5.35 -3.19
CA THR A 67 -2.36 -6.62 -3.50
C THR A 67 -1.76 -7.30 -4.73
N ILE A 68 -1.37 -6.54 -5.76
CA ILE A 68 -0.67 -7.06 -6.94
C ILE A 68 0.69 -7.64 -6.52
N GLY A 69 1.46 -6.91 -5.72
CA GLY A 69 2.73 -7.39 -5.16
C GLY A 69 2.57 -8.68 -4.34
N PHE A 70 1.58 -8.72 -3.45
CA PHE A 70 1.27 -9.89 -2.62
C PHE A 70 0.95 -11.13 -3.46
N ARG A 71 0.12 -10.98 -4.51
CA ARG A 71 -0.21 -12.07 -5.45
C ARG A 71 1.05 -12.56 -6.18
N GLY A 72 1.93 -11.65 -6.60
CA GLY A 72 3.21 -11.99 -7.21
C GLY A 72 4.13 -12.78 -6.28
N VAL A 73 4.26 -12.36 -5.02
CA VAL A 73 5.04 -13.09 -4.00
C VAL A 73 4.46 -14.48 -3.75
N ARG A 74 3.13 -14.62 -3.63
CA ARG A 74 2.48 -15.94 -3.43
C ARG A 74 2.66 -16.88 -4.63
N ALA A 75 2.61 -16.37 -5.86
CA ALA A 75 2.82 -17.17 -7.06
C ALA A 75 4.24 -17.75 -7.11
N VAL A 76 5.25 -16.94 -6.83
CA VAL A 76 6.66 -17.39 -6.79
C VAL A 76 6.88 -18.44 -5.68
N ARG A 77 6.28 -18.25 -4.51
CA ARG A 77 6.40 -19.22 -3.41
C ARG A 77 5.83 -20.60 -3.77
N ARG A 78 4.78 -20.66 -4.60
CA ARG A 78 4.22 -21.93 -5.09
C ARG A 78 5.17 -22.64 -6.05
N GLU A 79 5.77 -21.91 -7.00
CA GLU A 79 6.72 -22.49 -7.96
C GLU A 79 7.96 -23.08 -7.27
N THR A 80 8.52 -22.38 -6.26
CA THR A 80 9.66 -22.91 -5.49
C THR A 80 9.29 -24.15 -4.68
N ALA A 81 8.07 -24.23 -4.14
CA ALA A 81 7.61 -25.38 -3.36
C ALA A 81 7.37 -26.63 -4.23
N THR A 82 6.98 -26.47 -5.50
CA THR A 82 6.81 -27.57 -6.45
C THR A 82 8.14 -28.08 -7.00
N ALA A 83 9.19 -27.26 -7.07
CA ALA A 83 10.51 -27.68 -7.55
C ALA A 83 11.35 -28.44 -6.48
N ALA A 84 11.08 -28.25 -5.20
CA ALA A 84 11.84 -28.85 -4.10
C ALA A 84 11.70 -30.39 -3.92
N PRO A 85 10.54 -31.03 -4.21
CA PRO A 85 10.38 -32.49 -4.12
C PRO A 85 11.09 -33.25 -5.24
N GLU A 86 11.16 -32.69 -6.46
CA GLU A 86 11.71 -33.38 -7.64
C GLU A 86 13.24 -33.43 -7.62
N ALA A 87 13.90 -32.41 -7.07
CA ALA A 87 15.36 -32.40 -6.89
C ALA A 87 15.88 -33.40 -5.84
N ARG A 88 15.00 -34.09 -5.09
CA ARG A 88 15.37 -35.05 -4.03
C ARG A 88 15.26 -36.52 -4.46
N ILE A 89 14.85 -36.83 -5.69
CA ILE A 89 14.80 -38.20 -6.19
C ILE A 89 15.90 -38.41 -7.25
N PRO A 90 17.13 -38.79 -6.87
CA PRO A 90 18.10 -39.33 -7.82
C PRO A 90 17.70 -40.77 -8.20
N SER A 91 17.67 -41.05 -9.51
CA SER A 91 17.51 -42.37 -10.14
C SER A 91 18.73 -43.25 -9.96
#